data_AF-A0A535Q9R1-F1
#
_entry.id   AF-A0A535Q9R1-F1
#
_cell.length_a   1.000
_cell.length_b   1.000
_cell.length_c   1.000
_cell.angle_alpha   90.00
_cell.angle_beta   90.00
_cell.angle_gamma   90.00
#
_symmetry.space_group_name_H-M   'P 1'
#
loop_
_entity.id
_entity.type
_entity.pdbx_description
1 polymer ?
#
loop_
_entity_poly.entity_id
_entity_poly.type
_entity_poly.pdbx_seq_one_letter_code
_entity_poly.pdbx_strand_id
1 'polypeptide(L)'
;MLQDGRMCRPAQSPFEQIESAVGALPGWLAQRAGSELGVAVIQGRALIDRLEAVNAEATRRFEKSGAYKADGALGIVPWLREKTGLSGGSAAEHVEVARQLEQLPQTEEALARGEIGYQHAVAMAFSAKHIGPAAVRKAEASLLRAAETMDAGQFTGVVKDFEHRADSDAALTESNRAYQRRWLQIGEPINGLARIEGQLVA
;
A
#
# COMPACT_ATOMS: atom_id res chain seq x y z
N MET A 1 -15.03 25.75 54.26
CA MET A 1 -15.70 24.71 53.45
C MET A 1 -16.06 25.34 52.12
N LEU A 2 -15.56 24.74 51.04
CA LEU A 2 -16.08 24.70 49.65
C LEU A 2 -14.87 24.43 48.75
N GLN A 3 -14.57 23.14 48.59
CA GLN A 3 -13.69 22.66 47.52
C GLN A 3 -14.49 22.71 46.23
N ASP A 4 -14.19 23.68 45.38
CA ASP A 4 -14.73 23.75 44.03
C ASP A 4 -13.89 22.81 43.15
N GLY A 5 -14.22 21.52 43.24
CA GLY A 5 -13.64 20.47 42.43
C GLY A 5 -14.11 20.61 40.99
N ARG A 6 -13.43 21.45 40.20
CA ARG A 6 -13.46 21.36 38.74
C ARG A 6 -12.96 19.97 38.34
N MET A 7 -13.89 19.03 38.25
CA MET A 7 -13.63 17.75 37.60
C MET A 7 -13.39 18.03 36.12
N CYS A 8 -12.12 18.09 35.71
CA CYS A 8 -11.75 17.97 34.31
C CYS A 8 -12.34 16.66 33.80
N ARG A 9 -13.35 16.73 32.94
CA ARG A 9 -13.81 15.58 32.15
C ARG A 9 -12.58 15.03 31.42
N PRO A 10 -12.28 13.71 31.47
CA PRO A 10 -11.22 13.17 30.62
C PRO A 10 -11.55 13.53 29.17
N ALA A 11 -10.56 14.06 28.44
CA ALA A 11 -10.73 14.34 27.02
C ALA A 11 -11.09 13.03 26.31
N GLN A 12 -12.21 13.03 25.59
CA GLN A 12 -12.66 11.85 24.85
C GLN A 12 -11.57 11.37 23.90
N SER A 13 -11.38 10.06 23.81
CA SER A 13 -10.44 9.50 22.84
C SER A 13 -10.87 9.85 21.40
N PRO A 14 -9.95 9.89 20.43
CA PRO A 14 -10.32 10.11 19.03
C PRO A 14 -11.37 9.11 18.51
N PHE A 15 -11.31 7.85 18.95
CA PHE A 15 -12.30 6.83 18.58
C PHE A 15 -13.68 7.10 19.16
N GLU A 16 -13.77 7.53 20.43
CA GLU A 16 -15.06 7.91 21.04
C GLU A 16 -15.71 9.09 20.32
N GLN A 17 -14.91 10.06 19.87
CA GLN A 17 -15.41 11.19 19.08
C GLN A 17 -15.92 10.75 17.70
N ILE A 18 -15.19 9.85 17.02
CA ILE A 18 -15.62 9.27 15.74
C ILE A 18 -16.89 8.46 15.92
N GLU A 19 -16.98 7.59 16.92
CA GLU A 19 -18.16 6.78 17.21
C GLU A 19 -19.39 7.67 17.48
N SER A 20 -19.21 8.75 18.25
CA SER A 20 -20.28 9.72 18.50
C SER A 20 -20.73 10.42 17.21
N ALA A 21 -19.78 10.84 16.36
CA ALA A 21 -20.09 11.49 15.09
C ALA A 21 -20.82 10.54 14.12
N VAL A 22 -20.34 9.28 14.00
CA VAL A 22 -20.97 8.24 13.17
C VAL A 22 -22.37 7.91 13.69
N GLY A 23 -22.57 7.84 15.00
CA GLY A 23 -23.87 7.60 15.62
C GLY A 23 -24.91 8.69 15.32
N ALA A 24 -24.47 9.92 15.04
CA ALA A 24 -25.37 11.03 14.67
C ALA A 24 -25.78 11.01 13.18
N LEU A 25 -25.01 10.33 12.31
CA LEU A 25 -25.23 10.36 10.86
C LEU A 25 -26.61 9.85 10.42
N PRO A 26 -27.18 8.75 10.95
CA PRO A 26 -28.49 8.27 10.51
C PRO A 26 -29.62 9.30 10.70
N GLY A 27 -29.63 9.99 11.85
CA GLY A 27 -30.61 11.04 12.14
C GLY A 27 -30.44 12.27 11.25
N TRP A 28 -29.20 12.61 10.91
CA TRP A 28 -28.89 13.68 9.95
C TRP A 28 -29.31 13.30 8.53
N LEU A 29 -29.01 12.08 8.08
CA LEU A 29 -29.36 11.53 6.76
C LEU A 29 -30.88 11.48 6.54
N ALA A 30 -31.65 11.09 7.56
CA ALA A 30 -33.11 11.02 7.50
C ALA A 30 -33.78 12.39 7.21
N GLN A 31 -33.07 13.50 7.44
CA GLN A 31 -33.55 14.86 7.21
C GLN A 31 -33.06 15.46 5.88
N ARG A 32 -32.26 14.73 5.09
CA ARG A 32 -31.68 15.23 3.83
C ARG A 32 -32.62 14.99 2.65
N ALA A 33 -32.60 15.92 1.69
CA ALA A 33 -33.25 15.69 0.40
C ALA A 33 -32.44 14.68 -0.43
N GLY A 34 -33.11 13.94 -1.33
CA GLY A 34 -32.45 12.94 -2.18
C GLY A 34 -31.29 13.50 -3.02
N SER A 35 -31.39 14.76 -3.47
CA SER A 35 -30.33 15.48 -4.20
C SER A 35 -29.06 15.72 -3.37
N GLU A 36 -29.15 15.72 -2.04
CA GLU A 36 -28.02 15.93 -1.13
C GLU A 36 -27.32 14.61 -0.76
N LEU A 37 -28.00 13.47 -0.94
CA LEU A 37 -27.47 12.15 -0.55
C LEU A 37 -26.26 11.74 -1.38
N GLY A 38 -26.15 12.19 -2.64
CA GLY A 38 -24.97 11.92 -3.47
C GLY A 38 -23.68 12.47 -2.84
N VAL A 39 -23.73 13.69 -2.31
CA VAL A 39 -22.59 14.31 -1.62
C VAL A 39 -22.26 13.54 -0.33
N ALA A 40 -23.27 13.11 0.40
CA ALA A 40 -23.08 12.31 1.62
C ALA A 40 -22.39 10.96 1.35
N VAL A 41 -22.75 10.27 0.25
CA VAL A 41 -22.10 9.03 -0.17
C VAL A 41 -20.63 9.26 -0.50
N ILE A 42 -20.31 10.32 -1.25
CA ILE A 42 -18.93 10.67 -1.61
C ILE A 42 -18.10 10.98 -0.36
N GLN A 43 -18.63 11.80 0.55
CA GLN A 43 -17.96 12.14 1.80
C GLN A 43 -17.75 10.92 2.69
N GLY A 44 -18.75 10.04 2.80
CA GLY A 44 -18.66 8.81 3.56
C GLY A 44 -17.57 7.87 3.02
N ARG A 45 -17.45 7.74 1.69
CA ARG A 45 -16.38 6.97 1.06
C ARG A 45 -15.00 7.55 1.35
N ALA A 46 -14.83 8.86 1.18
CA ALA A 46 -13.56 9.53 1.50
C ALA A 46 -13.17 9.35 2.97
N LEU A 47 -14.13 9.37 3.90
CA LEU A 47 -13.86 9.07 5.32
C LEU A 47 -13.42 7.63 5.55
N ILE A 48 -14.04 6.66 4.87
CA ILE A 48 -13.62 5.25 4.93
C ILE A 48 -12.19 5.11 4.41
N ASP A 49 -11.85 5.71 3.27
CA ASP A 49 -10.51 5.60 2.69
C ASP A 49 -9.43 6.19 3.61
N ARG A 50 -9.74 7.33 4.27
CA ARG A 50 -8.86 7.92 5.28
C ARG A 50 -8.71 7.05 6.53
N LEU A 51 -9.79 6.38 6.96
CA LEU A 51 -9.73 5.40 8.06
C LEU A 51 -8.91 4.17 7.67
N GLU A 52 -8.94 3.75 6.40
CA GLU A 52 -8.08 2.67 5.92
C GLU A 52 -6.59 3.03 6.00
N ALA A 53 -6.20 4.27 5.67
CA ALA A 53 -4.83 4.74 5.91
C ALA A 53 -4.44 4.68 7.40
N VAL A 54 -5.32 5.11 8.30
CA VAL A 54 -5.09 5.03 9.75
C VAL A 54 -4.95 3.57 10.21
N ASN A 55 -5.81 2.69 9.72
CA ASN A 55 -5.75 1.26 10.01
C ASN A 55 -4.46 0.63 9.48
N ALA A 56 -4.02 0.98 8.27
CA ALA A 56 -2.77 0.48 7.71
C ALA A 56 -1.56 0.82 8.59
N GLU A 57 -1.45 2.07 9.05
CA GLU A 57 -0.40 2.47 10.01
C GLU A 57 -0.50 1.69 11.33
N ALA A 58 -1.70 1.60 11.92
CA ALA A 58 -1.92 0.89 13.17
C ALA A 58 -1.58 -0.60 13.05
N THR A 59 -2.04 -1.27 12.00
CA THR A 59 -1.75 -2.67 11.68
C THR A 59 -0.26 -2.89 11.53
N ARG A 60 0.46 -2.02 10.81
CA ARG A 60 1.91 -2.13 10.64
C ARG A 60 2.65 -1.96 11.96
N ARG A 61 2.30 -0.98 12.80
CA ARG A 61 2.92 -0.80 14.13
C ARG A 61 2.65 -1.98 15.04
N PHE A 62 1.42 -2.50 15.01
CA PHE A 62 1.02 -3.66 15.81
C PHE A 62 1.68 -4.95 15.34
N GLU A 63 1.87 -5.12 14.03
CA GLU A 63 2.68 -6.20 13.47
C GLU A 63 4.13 -6.11 13.98
N LYS A 64 4.77 -4.95 13.85
CA LYS A 64 6.17 -4.74 14.26
C LYS A 64 6.39 -4.94 15.76
N SER A 65 5.43 -4.57 16.59
CA SER A 65 5.54 -4.76 18.05
C SER A 65 5.38 -6.22 18.46
N GLY A 66 4.75 -7.06 17.62
CA GLY A 66 4.46 -8.45 17.95
C GLY A 66 3.41 -8.62 19.06
N ALA A 67 2.73 -7.53 19.46
CA ALA A 67 1.82 -7.54 20.62
C ALA A 67 0.59 -8.44 20.41
N TYR A 68 0.21 -8.77 19.17
CA TYR A 68 -0.81 -9.78 18.85
C TYR A 68 -0.52 -11.17 19.46
N LYS A 69 0.74 -11.46 19.81
CA LYS A 69 1.11 -12.71 20.49
C LYS A 69 0.54 -12.79 21.91
N ALA A 70 0.28 -11.65 22.56
CA ALA A 70 -0.35 -11.61 23.87
C ALA A 70 -1.79 -12.17 23.84
N ASP A 71 -2.44 -12.08 22.67
CA ASP A 71 -3.76 -12.65 22.41
C ASP A 71 -3.71 -14.11 21.93
N GLY A 72 -2.53 -14.74 21.93
CA GLY A 72 -2.32 -16.12 21.47
C GLY A 72 -2.28 -16.30 19.95
N ALA A 73 -2.30 -15.21 19.17
CA ALA A 73 -2.27 -15.31 17.72
C ALA A 73 -0.88 -15.67 17.17
N LEU A 74 -0.86 -16.57 16.17
CA LEU A 74 0.38 -17.02 15.50
C LEU A 74 0.97 -15.99 14.52
N GLY A 75 0.22 -14.94 14.19
CA GLY A 75 0.61 -13.89 13.27
C GLY A 75 -0.47 -12.82 13.14
N ILE A 76 -0.12 -11.69 12.53
CA ILE A 76 -1.05 -10.56 12.37
C ILE A 76 -2.27 -10.91 11.49
N VAL A 77 -2.10 -11.74 10.45
CA VAL A 77 -3.20 -12.13 9.56
C VAL A 77 -4.25 -12.99 10.29
N PRO A 78 -3.88 -14.10 10.98
CA PRO A 78 -4.80 -14.81 11.87
C PRO A 78 -5.46 -13.92 12.91
N TRP A 79 -4.70 -12.99 13.52
CA TRP A 79 -5.24 -12.06 14.51
C TRP A 79 -6.32 -11.15 13.91
N LEU A 80 -6.06 -10.53 12.75
CA LEU A 80 -7.04 -9.66 12.09
C LEU A 80 -8.31 -10.42 11.73
N ARG A 81 -8.18 -11.63 11.17
CA ARG A 81 -9.35 -12.47 10.85
C ARG A 81 -10.23 -12.70 12.08
N GLU A 82 -9.61 -13.10 13.18
CA GLU A 82 -10.33 -13.43 14.42
C GLU A 82 -10.93 -12.19 15.09
N LYS A 83 -10.17 -11.09 15.20
CA LYS A 83 -10.59 -9.91 15.97
C LYS A 83 -11.43 -8.90 15.18
N THR A 84 -11.39 -8.93 13.85
CA THR A 84 -12.09 -7.95 13.00
C THR A 84 -13.17 -8.56 12.10
N GLY A 85 -13.25 -9.90 12.03
CA GLY A 85 -14.20 -10.61 11.17
C GLY A 85 -13.84 -10.60 9.68
N LEU A 86 -12.65 -10.10 9.30
CA LEU A 86 -12.17 -10.14 7.93
C LEU A 86 -11.96 -11.58 7.43
N SER A 87 -12.22 -11.79 6.14
CA SER A 87 -11.84 -13.01 5.45
C SER A 87 -10.31 -13.19 5.45
N GLY A 88 -9.84 -14.41 5.16
CA GLY A 88 -8.41 -14.66 5.02
C GLY A 88 -7.72 -13.82 3.95
N GLY A 89 -8.35 -13.70 2.78
CA GLY A 89 -7.83 -12.90 1.68
C GLY A 89 -7.80 -11.42 2.04
N SER A 90 -8.88 -10.90 2.60
CA SER A 90 -8.97 -9.49 3.02
C SER A 90 -7.95 -9.16 4.11
N ALA A 91 -7.82 -9.99 5.15
CA ALA A 91 -6.82 -9.76 6.20
C ALA A 91 -5.38 -9.77 5.64
N ALA A 92 -5.09 -10.67 4.71
CA ALA A 92 -3.78 -10.72 4.05
C ALA A 92 -3.54 -9.49 3.16
N GLU A 93 -4.55 -9.03 2.43
CA GLU A 93 -4.50 -7.80 1.63
C GLU A 93 -4.21 -6.58 2.49
N HIS A 94 -4.97 -6.36 3.57
CA HIS A 94 -4.75 -5.20 4.45
C HIS A 94 -3.36 -5.21 5.08
N VAL A 95 -2.84 -6.38 5.47
CA VAL A 95 -1.47 -6.52 5.99
C VAL A 95 -0.44 -6.23 4.89
N GLU A 96 -0.64 -6.71 3.67
CA GLU A 96 0.26 -6.43 2.55
C GLU A 96 0.26 -4.92 2.22
N VAL A 97 -0.91 -4.31 2.09
CA VAL A 97 -1.04 -2.86 1.87
C VAL A 97 -0.33 -2.08 2.96
N ALA A 98 -0.57 -2.42 4.23
CA ALA A 98 0.07 -1.77 5.37
C ALA A 98 1.61 -1.83 5.31
N ARG A 99 2.18 -2.95 4.87
CA ARG A 99 3.64 -3.11 4.69
C ARG A 99 4.17 -2.29 3.52
N GLN A 100 3.48 -2.29 2.38
CA GLN A 100 3.97 -1.63 1.17
C GLN A 100 3.81 -0.11 1.22
N LEU A 101 2.77 0.41 1.88
CA LEU A 101 2.57 1.85 2.04
C LEU A 101 3.74 2.56 2.74
N GLU A 102 4.41 1.89 3.70
CA GLU A 102 5.64 2.43 4.31
C GLU A 102 6.75 2.69 3.28
N GLN A 103 6.75 1.97 2.17
CA GLN A 103 7.71 2.14 1.09
C GLN A 103 7.22 3.06 -0.04
N LEU A 104 5.97 3.52 0.02
CA LEU A 104 5.26 4.33 -0.97
C LEU A 104 4.66 5.58 -0.30
N PRO A 105 5.51 6.53 0.14
CA PRO A 105 5.07 7.63 1.00
C PRO A 105 4.08 8.58 0.33
N GLN A 106 4.13 8.77 -1.00
CA GLN A 106 3.17 9.64 -1.68
C GLN A 106 1.80 8.96 -1.77
N THR A 107 1.79 7.64 -1.94
CA THR A 107 0.57 6.82 -1.96
C THR A 107 -0.07 6.78 -0.57
N GLU A 108 0.72 6.61 0.48
CA GLU A 108 0.25 6.66 1.87
C GLU A 108 -0.36 8.02 2.20
N GLU A 109 0.31 9.12 1.80
CA GLU A 109 -0.20 10.47 2.01
C GLU A 109 -1.50 10.72 1.23
N ALA A 110 -1.56 10.33 -0.05
CA ALA A 110 -2.75 10.49 -0.89
C ALA A 110 -3.97 9.74 -0.30
N LEU A 111 -3.77 8.52 0.21
CA LEU A 111 -4.82 7.76 0.89
C LEU A 111 -5.24 8.44 2.20
N ALA A 112 -4.29 8.93 3.01
CA ALA A 112 -4.55 9.63 4.27
C ALA A 112 -5.30 10.96 4.09
N ARG A 113 -5.13 11.62 2.93
CA ARG A 113 -5.88 12.81 2.52
C ARG A 113 -7.23 12.47 1.86
N GLY A 114 -7.46 11.22 1.47
CA GLY A 114 -8.65 10.77 0.77
C GLY A 114 -8.68 11.21 -0.71
N GLU A 115 -7.51 11.48 -1.29
CA GLU A 115 -7.35 11.84 -2.71
C GLU A 115 -7.44 10.61 -3.61
N ILE A 116 -7.04 9.46 -3.08
CA ILE A 116 -7.25 8.16 -3.71
C ILE A 116 -8.05 7.24 -2.79
N GLY A 117 -8.87 6.38 -3.37
CA GLY A 117 -9.57 5.33 -2.62
C GLY A 117 -8.66 4.15 -2.26
N TYR A 118 -9.05 3.36 -1.25
CA TYR A 118 -8.26 2.20 -0.76
C TYR A 118 -7.88 1.20 -1.86
N GLN A 119 -8.78 0.94 -2.82
CA GLN A 119 -8.50 0.01 -3.92
C GLN A 119 -7.40 0.50 -4.89
N HIS A 120 -7.17 1.82 -5.01
CA HIS A 120 -6.00 2.34 -5.72
C HIS A 120 -4.72 2.03 -4.96
N ALA A 121 -4.73 2.20 -3.64
CA ALA A 121 -3.61 1.86 -2.77
C ALA A 121 -3.30 0.35 -2.81
N VAL A 122 -4.32 -0.51 -2.90
CA VAL A 122 -4.14 -1.96 -3.12
C VAL A 122 -3.38 -2.21 -4.42
N ALA A 123 -3.78 -1.60 -5.54
CA ALA A 123 -3.08 -1.78 -6.82
C ALA A 123 -1.61 -1.32 -6.74
N MET A 124 -1.35 -0.15 -6.13
CA MET A 124 0.01 0.36 -5.90
C MET A 124 0.85 -0.57 -5.02
N ALA A 125 0.29 -1.05 -3.91
CA ALA A 125 0.95 -1.94 -2.98
C ALA A 125 1.31 -3.28 -3.63
N PHE A 126 0.38 -3.91 -4.34
CA PHE A 126 0.66 -5.17 -5.02
C PHE A 126 1.65 -4.99 -6.17
N SER A 127 1.65 -3.85 -6.86
CA SER A 127 2.70 -3.53 -7.81
C SER A 127 4.07 -3.43 -7.15
N ALA A 128 4.16 -2.77 -5.99
CA ALA A 128 5.40 -2.70 -5.23
C ALA A 128 5.87 -4.08 -4.75
N LYS A 129 4.93 -4.98 -4.45
CA LYS A 129 5.24 -6.39 -4.15
C LYS A 129 5.77 -7.15 -5.37
N HIS A 130 5.20 -6.94 -6.56
CA HIS A 130 5.57 -7.67 -7.77
C HIS A 130 6.92 -7.23 -8.35
N ILE A 131 7.10 -5.92 -8.56
CA ILE A 131 8.27 -5.37 -9.27
C ILE A 131 9.24 -4.62 -8.33
N GLY A 132 8.96 -4.63 -7.03
CA GLY A 132 9.75 -3.95 -6.01
C GLY A 132 9.34 -2.49 -5.78
N PRO A 133 9.35 -2.01 -4.51
CA PRO A 133 8.89 -0.65 -4.19
C PRO A 133 9.76 0.44 -4.83
N ALA A 134 11.03 0.16 -5.10
CA ALA A 134 11.92 1.12 -5.74
C ALA A 134 11.51 1.43 -7.19
N ALA A 135 10.93 0.48 -7.92
CA ALA A 135 10.42 0.71 -9.26
C ALA A 135 9.16 1.57 -9.22
N VAL A 136 8.20 1.21 -8.34
CA VAL A 136 6.95 1.97 -8.15
C VAL A 136 7.23 3.39 -7.68
N ARG A 137 8.11 3.61 -6.69
CA ARG A 137 8.50 4.94 -6.19
C ARG A 137 8.96 5.89 -7.29
N LYS A 138 9.67 5.39 -8.31
CA LYS A 138 10.12 6.24 -9.44
C LYS A 138 8.96 6.76 -10.28
N ALA A 139 7.86 6.00 -10.35
CA ALA A 139 6.67 6.34 -11.11
C ALA A 139 5.51 6.83 -10.24
N GLU A 140 5.67 6.90 -8.92
CA GLU A 140 4.60 7.06 -7.95
C GLU A 140 3.75 8.31 -8.21
N ALA A 141 4.39 9.49 -8.36
CA ALA A 141 3.69 10.73 -8.72
C ALA A 141 2.95 10.65 -10.06
N SER A 142 3.45 9.88 -11.04
CA SER A 142 2.75 9.72 -12.33
C SER A 142 1.56 8.77 -12.24
N LEU A 143 1.67 7.71 -11.45
CA LEU A 143 0.59 6.76 -11.19
C LEU A 143 -0.52 7.42 -10.35
N LEU A 144 -0.16 8.24 -9.35
CA LEU A 144 -1.14 8.97 -8.54
C LEU A 144 -1.96 9.97 -9.38
N ARG A 145 -1.33 10.70 -10.31
CA ARG A 145 -2.06 11.56 -11.25
C ARG A 145 -3.05 10.79 -12.13
N ALA A 146 -2.74 9.54 -12.49
CA ALA A 146 -3.70 8.69 -13.19
C ALA A 146 -4.86 8.30 -12.26
N ALA A 147 -4.57 7.89 -11.02
CA ALA A 147 -5.56 7.50 -10.02
C ALA A 147 -6.55 8.64 -9.66
N GLU A 148 -6.14 9.90 -9.72
CA GLU A 148 -7.02 11.07 -9.48
C GLU A 148 -8.18 11.17 -10.49
N THR A 149 -8.04 10.59 -11.68
CA THR A 149 -8.99 10.77 -12.80
C THR A 149 -9.69 9.47 -13.21
N MET A 150 -9.38 8.36 -12.55
CA MET A 150 -9.85 7.03 -12.92
C MET A 150 -10.49 6.34 -11.72
N ASP A 151 -11.43 5.43 -11.98
CA ASP A 151 -11.83 4.49 -10.93
C ASP A 151 -10.77 3.40 -10.73
N ALA A 152 -10.83 2.71 -9.58
CA ALA A 152 -9.82 1.71 -9.22
C ALA A 152 -9.76 0.52 -10.20
N GLY A 153 -10.88 0.19 -10.85
CA GLY A 153 -10.93 -0.87 -11.86
C GLY A 153 -10.15 -0.47 -13.11
N GLN A 154 -10.37 0.75 -13.60
CA GLN A 154 -9.60 1.32 -14.71
C GLN A 154 -8.12 1.47 -14.37
N PHE A 155 -7.82 1.98 -13.18
CA PHE A 155 -6.46 2.19 -12.69
C PHE A 155 -5.65 0.90 -12.61
N THR A 156 -6.29 -0.23 -12.29
CA THR A 156 -5.65 -1.56 -12.28
C THR A 156 -5.02 -1.90 -13.62
N GLY A 157 -5.63 -1.48 -14.75
CA GLY A 157 -5.04 -1.64 -16.08
C GLY A 157 -3.76 -0.83 -16.26
N VAL A 158 -3.76 0.43 -15.83
CA VAL A 158 -2.59 1.33 -15.88
C VAL A 158 -1.42 0.77 -15.08
N VAL A 159 -1.69 0.24 -13.88
CA VAL A 159 -0.67 -0.37 -13.03
C VAL A 159 -0.08 -1.63 -13.69
N LYS A 160 -0.90 -2.50 -14.28
CA LYS A 160 -0.41 -3.69 -15.01
C LYS A 160 0.44 -3.32 -16.22
N ASP A 161 0.04 -2.31 -17.00
CA ASP A 161 0.81 -1.83 -18.14
C ASP A 161 2.13 -1.19 -17.70
N PHE A 162 2.16 -0.59 -16.52
CA PHE A 162 3.39 -0.13 -15.90
C PHE A 162 4.30 -1.29 -15.47
N GLU A 163 3.77 -2.33 -14.82
CA GLU A 163 4.51 -3.54 -14.45
C GLU A 163 5.16 -4.20 -15.68
N HIS A 164 4.39 -4.42 -16.75
CA HIS A 164 4.90 -5.04 -17.97
C HIS A 164 6.07 -4.25 -18.60
N ARG A 165 5.99 -2.91 -18.57
CA ARG A 165 7.06 -2.06 -19.08
C ARG A 165 8.29 -2.11 -18.18
N ALA A 166 8.10 -2.05 -16.87
CA ALA A 166 9.19 -2.16 -15.90
C ALA A 166 9.93 -3.50 -16.00
N ASP A 167 9.20 -4.60 -16.16
CA ASP A 167 9.76 -5.95 -16.34
C ASP A 167 10.54 -6.05 -17.65
N SER A 168 10.00 -5.49 -18.74
CA SER A 168 10.68 -5.45 -20.05
C SER A 168 12.00 -4.67 -19.99
N ASP A 169 11.99 -3.50 -19.34
CA ASP A 169 13.19 -2.67 -19.15
C ASP A 169 14.23 -3.36 -18.25
N ALA A 170 13.77 -4.08 -17.22
CA ALA A 170 14.64 -4.85 -16.35
C ALA A 170 15.32 -6.00 -17.11
N ALA A 171 14.56 -6.76 -17.91
CA ALA A 171 15.09 -7.83 -18.75
C ALA A 171 16.10 -7.30 -19.79
N LEU A 172 15.81 -6.17 -20.43
CA LEU A 172 16.73 -5.53 -21.37
C LEU A 172 18.00 -5.06 -20.66
N THR A 173 17.89 -4.47 -19.48
CA THR A 173 19.03 -4.03 -18.68
C THR A 173 19.93 -5.20 -18.29
N GLU A 174 19.35 -6.32 -17.88
CA GLU A 174 20.11 -7.51 -17.52
C GLU A 174 20.79 -8.14 -18.75
N SER A 175 20.10 -8.21 -19.88
CA SER A 175 20.69 -8.65 -21.15
C SER A 175 21.88 -7.78 -21.57
N ASN A 176 21.75 -6.45 -21.48
CA ASN A 176 22.83 -5.51 -21.78
C ASN A 176 24.02 -5.68 -20.82
N ARG A 177 23.77 -5.91 -19.52
CA ARG A 177 24.84 -6.19 -18.55
C ARG A 177 25.57 -7.50 -18.85
N ALA A 178 24.84 -8.56 -19.19
CA ALA A 178 25.43 -9.83 -19.60
C ALA A 178 26.28 -9.66 -20.87
N TYR A 179 25.79 -8.88 -21.82
CA TYR A 179 26.53 -8.52 -23.04
C TYR A 179 27.79 -7.71 -22.75
N GLN A 180 27.76 -6.75 -21.82
CA GLN A 180 28.94 -5.95 -21.46
C GLN A 180 29.99 -6.73 -20.67
N ARG A 181 29.57 -7.76 -19.91
CA ARG A 181 30.48 -8.65 -19.16
C ARG A 181 31.15 -9.71 -20.03
N ARG A 182 30.77 -9.83 -21.30
CA ARG A 182 31.37 -10.83 -22.18
C ARG A 182 32.80 -10.44 -22.53
N TRP A 183 33.67 -11.42 -22.52
CA TRP A 183 35.03 -11.27 -22.98
C TRP A 183 35.55 -12.62 -23.48
N LEU A 184 36.48 -12.55 -24.42
CA LEU A 184 37.20 -13.71 -24.94
C LEU A 184 38.66 -13.30 -25.05
N GLN A 185 39.52 -14.05 -24.37
CA GLN A 185 40.96 -13.91 -24.47
C GLN A 185 41.52 -15.18 -25.11
N ILE A 186 42.30 -14.97 -26.16
CA ILE A 186 43.06 -16.03 -26.82
C ILE A 186 44.52 -15.75 -26.51
N GLY A 187 45.15 -16.65 -25.76
CA GLY A 187 46.58 -16.58 -25.45
C GLY A 187 47.43 -16.91 -26.67
N GLU A 188 48.66 -16.41 -26.68
CA GLU A 188 49.62 -16.71 -27.74
C GLU A 188 49.88 -18.23 -27.85
N PRO A 189 49.95 -18.79 -29.09
CA PRO A 189 50.21 -20.22 -29.25
C PRO A 189 51.63 -20.58 -28.82
N ILE A 190 51.77 -21.52 -27.89
CA ILE A 190 53.06 -22.09 -27.48
C ILE A 190 53.07 -23.56 -27.87
N ASN A 191 54.07 -24.00 -28.63
CA ASN A 191 54.18 -25.37 -29.16
C ASN A 191 52.94 -25.84 -29.94
N GLY A 192 52.27 -24.92 -30.67
CA GLY A 192 51.07 -25.22 -31.46
C GLY A 192 49.77 -25.32 -30.65
N LEU A 193 49.79 -25.05 -29.34
CA LEU A 193 48.62 -25.04 -28.47
C LEU A 193 48.31 -23.62 -28.01
N ALA A 194 47.06 -23.19 -28.16
CA ALA A 194 46.57 -21.90 -27.68
C ALA A 194 45.55 -22.10 -26.54
N ARG A 195 45.63 -21.26 -25.51
CA ARG A 195 44.65 -21.21 -24.41
C ARG A 195 43.55 -20.22 -24.78
N ILE A 196 42.30 -20.66 -24.66
CA ILE A 196 41.13 -19.82 -24.85
C ILE A 196 40.40 -19.73 -23.52
N GLU A 197 40.16 -18.51 -23.05
CA GLU A 197 39.34 -18.24 -21.88
C GLU A 197 38.32 -17.17 -22.20
N GLY A 198 37.15 -17.26 -21.58
CA GLY A 198 36.16 -16.23 -21.76
C GLY A 198 34.88 -16.49 -21.00
N GLN A 199 34.06 -15.46 -20.96
CA GLN A 199 32.68 -15.49 -20.52
C GLN A 199 31.82 -15.02 -21.68
N LEU A 200 30.92 -15.89 -22.14
CA LEU A 200 30.05 -15.64 -23.29
C LEU A 200 28.59 -15.83 -22.87
N VAL A 201 27.69 -15.16 -23.59
CA VAL A 201 26.24 -15.39 -23.47
C VAL A 201 25.87 -16.52 -24.43
N ALA A 202 25.13 -17.52 -23.94
CA ALA A 202 24.72 -18.70 -24.71
C ALA A 202 23.63 -18.41 -25.74
#